data_AF-A0A6B3EWY5-F1
#
_entry.id   AF-A0A6B3EWY5-F1
#
_cell.length_a   1.000
_cell.length_b   1.000
_cell.length_c   1.000
_cell.angle_alpha   90.00
_cell.angle_beta   90.00
_cell.angle_gamma   90.00
#
_symmetry.space_group_name_H-M   'P 1'
#
loop_
_entity.id
_entity.type
_entity.pdbx_description
1 polymer ?
#
loop_
_entity_poly.entity_id
_entity_poly.type
_entity_poly.pdbx_seq_one_letter_code
_entity_poly.pdbx_strand_id
1 'polypeptide(L)'
;DTRNDVLKRDLKDVKFKTGDCVIASGVLNDDPYSGDDVRFTRGASKIDIDHLVSLSDAWQKGASKWEPSKRIALANDPLNLLAVSAGPNRSKGDGDTATW
;
A
#
# COMPACT_ATOMS: atom_id res chain seq x y z
N ASP A 1 -11.55 3.60 4.69
CA ASP A 1 -10.39 4.49 4.49
C ASP A 1 -9.50 3.83 3.46
N THR A 2 -8.69 4.59 2.72
CA THR A 2 -7.95 4.07 1.56
C THR A 2 -7.11 2.83 1.91
N ARG A 3 -6.53 2.80 3.11
CA ARG A 3 -5.76 1.64 3.59
C ARG A 3 -6.64 0.39 3.74
N ASN A 4 -7.77 0.48 4.43
CA ASN A 4 -8.67 -0.66 4.61
C ASN A 4 -9.27 -1.10 3.26
N ASP A 5 -9.48 -0.18 2.33
CA ASP A 5 -9.98 -0.51 0.99
C ASP A 5 -8.94 -1.32 0.18
N VAL A 6 -7.65 -0.93 0.24
CA VAL A 6 -6.56 -1.70 -0.38
C VAL A 6 -6.36 -3.05 0.31
N LEU A 7 -6.37 -3.10 1.65
CA LEU A 7 -6.27 -4.36 2.39
C LEU A 7 -7.45 -5.30 2.07
N LYS A 8 -8.66 -4.78 1.93
CA LYS A 8 -9.83 -5.58 1.55
C LYS A 8 -9.72 -6.12 0.13
N ARG A 9 -9.10 -5.37 -0.79
CA ARG A 9 -8.87 -5.78 -2.18
C ARG A 9 -7.81 -6.87 -2.29
N ASP A 10 -6.68 -6.68 -1.60
CA ASP A 10 -5.47 -7.48 -1.82
C ASP A 10 -5.37 -8.71 -0.91
N LEU A 11 -5.93 -8.65 0.30
CA LEU A 11 -5.85 -9.76 1.23
C LEU A 11 -6.91 -10.83 0.96
N LYS A 12 -6.55 -12.07 1.26
CA LYS A 12 -7.44 -13.22 1.40
C LYS A 12 -7.79 -13.46 2.87
N ASP A 13 -8.85 -14.23 3.10
CA ASP A 13 -9.35 -14.61 4.44
C ASP A 13 -9.51 -13.41 5.39
N VAL A 14 -10.03 -12.32 4.84
CA VAL A 14 -10.18 -11.04 5.53
C VAL A 14 -11.16 -11.16 6.67
N LYS A 15 -10.73 -10.75 7.88
CA LYS A 15 -11.57 -10.62 9.06
C LYS A 15 -11.68 -9.15 9.46
N PHE A 16 -12.88 -8.72 9.81
CA PHE A 16 -13.15 -7.35 10.24
C PHE A 16 -13.12 -7.25 11.77
N LYS A 17 -12.72 -6.09 12.28
CA LYS A 17 -13.03 -5.68 13.66
C LYS A 17 -14.50 -5.26 13.67
N THR A 18 -15.23 -5.60 14.73
CA THR A 18 -16.66 -5.32 14.96
C THR A 18 -17.27 -4.30 13.99
N GLY A 19 -18.17 -4.77 13.11
CA GLY A 19 -18.63 -4.04 11.91
C GLY A 19 -17.85 -4.43 10.64
N ASP A 20 -18.07 -3.71 9.54
CA ASP A 20 -17.55 -4.09 8.20
C ASP A 20 -16.51 -3.10 7.63
N CYS A 21 -16.02 -2.17 8.44
CA CYS A 21 -15.22 -1.03 7.95
C CYS A 21 -13.70 -1.14 8.24
N VAL A 22 -13.29 -1.99 9.18
CA VAL A 22 -11.90 -2.05 9.64
C VAL A 22 -11.36 -3.47 9.55
N ILE A 23 -10.32 -3.69 8.76
CA ILE A 23 -9.66 -4.99 8.65
C ILE A 23 -8.87 -5.28 9.92
N ALA A 24 -9.17 -6.40 10.57
CA ALA A 24 -8.46 -6.93 11.73
C ALA A 24 -7.34 -7.88 11.33
N SER A 25 -7.58 -8.76 10.34
CA SER A 25 -6.56 -9.68 9.83
C SER A 25 -6.85 -10.15 8.40
N GLY A 26 -5.85 -10.73 7.76
CA GLY A 26 -5.94 -11.39 6.45
C GLY A 26 -4.59 -11.96 6.03
N VAL A 27 -4.52 -12.53 4.83
CA VAL A 27 -3.27 -13.07 4.26
C VAL A 27 -3.04 -12.41 2.90
N LEU A 28 -1.87 -11.82 2.71
CA LEU A 28 -1.39 -11.43 1.40
C LEU A 28 -0.70 -12.65 0.81
N ASN A 29 -1.23 -13.17 -0.29
CA ASN A 29 -0.61 -14.30 -0.98
C ASN A 29 0.30 -13.78 -2.09
N ASP A 30 1.39 -14.50 -2.35
CA ASP A 30 2.34 -14.18 -3.42
C ASP A 30 2.77 -12.70 -3.38
N ASP A 31 3.25 -12.23 -2.22
CA ASP A 31 3.65 -10.82 -2.04
C ASP A 31 4.57 -10.38 -3.18
N PRO A 32 4.26 -9.29 -3.91
CA PRO A 32 5.04 -8.87 -5.07
C PRO A 32 6.52 -8.56 -4.76
N TYR A 33 6.87 -8.31 -3.49
CA TYR A 33 8.24 -7.94 -3.08
C TYR A 33 9.04 -9.11 -2.51
N SER A 34 8.41 -10.08 -1.83
CA SER A 34 9.12 -11.23 -1.26
C SER A 34 8.79 -12.56 -1.94
N GLY A 35 7.67 -12.65 -2.68
CA GLY A 35 7.12 -13.89 -3.22
C GLY A 35 6.51 -14.82 -2.16
N ASP A 36 6.44 -14.38 -0.89
CA ASP A 36 5.94 -15.19 0.22
C ASP A 36 4.50 -14.82 0.60
N ASP A 37 3.84 -15.74 1.30
CA ASP A 37 2.60 -15.45 2.00
C ASP A 37 2.86 -14.65 3.29
N VAL A 38 2.24 -13.47 3.40
CA VAL A 38 2.41 -12.58 4.55
C VAL A 38 1.10 -12.38 5.30
N ARG A 39 1.09 -12.70 6.59
CA ARG A 39 -0.08 -12.48 7.44
C ARG A 39 -0.18 -11.03 7.89
N PHE A 40 -1.35 -10.43 7.66
CA PHE A 40 -1.74 -9.16 8.24
C PHE A 40 -2.47 -9.41 9.56
N THR A 41 -1.99 -8.77 10.63
CA THR A 41 -2.74 -8.60 11.88
C THR A 41 -2.61 -7.15 12.31
N ARG A 42 -3.75 -6.47 12.47
CA ARG A 42 -3.77 -5.07 12.90
C ARG A 42 -3.10 -4.93 14.28
N GLY A 43 -2.16 -3.99 14.40
CA GLY A 43 -1.35 -3.78 15.61
C GLY A 43 0.00 -4.52 15.62
N ALA A 44 0.19 -5.52 14.75
CA ALA A 44 1.45 -6.26 14.58
C ALA A 44 1.75 -6.48 13.09
N SER A 45 1.62 -5.41 12.29
CA SER A 45 1.56 -5.52 10.83
C SER A 45 2.94 -5.76 10.22
N LYS A 46 3.06 -6.85 9.45
CA LYS A 46 4.14 -7.10 8.48
C LYS A 46 3.78 -6.61 7.08
N ILE A 47 2.66 -5.90 6.91
CA ILE A 47 2.18 -5.38 5.62
C ILE A 47 2.05 -3.85 5.67
N ASP A 48 2.58 -3.21 4.64
CA ASP A 48 2.45 -1.79 4.37
C ASP A 48 1.66 -1.59 3.06
N ILE A 49 1.16 -0.37 2.82
CA ILE A 49 0.58 0.01 1.53
C ILE A 49 1.63 0.85 0.83
N ASP A 50 2.17 0.36 -0.28
CA ASP A 50 3.16 1.06 -1.07
C ASP A 50 2.52 1.81 -2.25
N HIS A 51 3.18 2.88 -2.66
CA HIS A 51 2.87 3.59 -3.89
C HIS A 51 3.70 3.00 -5.04
N LEU A 52 3.04 2.50 -6.09
CA LEU A 52 3.74 2.00 -7.28
C LEU A 52 4.57 3.12 -7.92
N VAL A 53 3.95 4.25 -8.17
CA VAL A 53 4.63 5.49 -8.53
C VAL A 53 4.89 6.27 -7.26
N SER A 54 6.17 6.39 -6.88
CA SER A 54 6.56 7.11 -5.67
C SER A 54 6.12 8.58 -5.74
N LEU A 55 5.57 9.09 -4.64
CA LEU A 55 5.10 10.48 -4.59
C LEU A 55 6.26 11.47 -4.69
N SER A 56 7.46 11.09 -4.23
CA SER A 56 8.69 11.88 -4.35
C SER A 56 9.16 11.97 -5.80
N ASP A 57 9.13 10.86 -6.55
CA ASP A 57 9.48 10.84 -7.96
C ASP A 57 8.47 11.66 -8.78
N ALA A 58 7.17 11.44 -8.56
CA ALA A 58 6.12 12.23 -9.18
C ALA A 58 6.31 13.74 -8.90
N TRP A 59 6.68 14.10 -7.67
CA TRP A 59 6.97 15.49 -7.28
C TRP A 59 8.12 16.09 -8.10
N GLN A 60 9.26 15.40 -8.16
CA GLN A 60 10.45 15.82 -8.91
C GLN A 60 10.17 15.93 -10.42
N LYS A 61 9.34 15.03 -10.97
CA LYS A 61 8.94 15.01 -12.38
C LYS A 61 7.79 15.97 -12.73
N GLY A 62 7.34 16.80 -11.78
CA GLY A 62 6.45 17.93 -12.07
C GLY A 62 5.10 17.92 -11.36
N ALA A 63 4.78 16.90 -10.57
CA ALA A 63 3.59 16.91 -9.72
C ALA A 63 3.62 18.04 -8.67
N SER A 64 4.80 18.57 -8.36
CA SER A 64 4.98 19.79 -7.56
C SER A 64 4.18 21.00 -8.08
N LYS A 65 3.92 21.06 -9.39
CA LYS A 65 3.15 22.13 -10.04
C LYS A 65 1.66 21.83 -10.14
N TRP A 66 1.22 20.63 -9.74
CA TRP A 66 -0.18 20.25 -9.80
C TRP A 66 -0.97 20.87 -8.66
N GLU A 67 -2.26 21.08 -8.94
CA GLU A 67 -3.24 21.42 -7.92
C GLU A 67 -3.19 20.43 -6.75
N PRO A 68 -3.33 20.90 -5.49
CA PRO A 68 -3.30 20.04 -4.31
C PRO A 68 -4.27 18.86 -4.40
N SER A 69 -5.47 19.08 -4.93
CA SER A 69 -6.49 18.03 -5.11
C SER A 69 -6.02 16.89 -6.02
N LYS A 70 -5.27 17.19 -7.08
CA LYS A 70 -4.72 16.19 -7.99
C LYS A 70 -3.60 15.38 -7.33
N ARG A 71 -2.76 16.02 -6.50
CA ARG A 71 -1.73 15.31 -5.70
C ARG A 71 -2.38 14.36 -4.68
N ILE A 72 -3.46 14.80 -4.03
CA ILE A 72 -4.23 13.97 -3.11
C ILE A 72 -4.86 12.79 -3.85
N ALA A 73 -5.39 13.01 -5.05
CA ALA A 73 -5.94 11.95 -5.88
C ALA A 73 -4.87 10.90 -6.23
N LEU A 74 -3.68 11.31 -6.69
CA LEU A 74 -2.57 10.39 -6.96
C LEU A 74 -2.14 9.61 -5.70
N ALA A 75 -2.09 10.26 -4.55
CA ALA A 75 -1.71 9.64 -3.28
C ALA A 75 -2.73 8.61 -2.77
N ASN A 76 -3.98 8.69 -3.21
CA ASN A 76 -5.07 7.81 -2.79
C ASN A 76 -5.64 6.96 -3.93
N ASP A 77 -5.02 6.97 -5.11
CA ASP A 77 -5.48 6.21 -6.27
C ASP A 77 -5.30 4.72 -5.98
N PRO A 78 -6.38 3.91 -5.95
CA PRO A 78 -6.26 2.47 -5.75
C PRO A 78 -5.33 1.81 -6.78
N LEU A 79 -5.24 2.32 -8.01
CA LEU A 79 -4.33 1.80 -9.02
C LEU A 79 -2.87 2.09 -8.72
N ASN A 80 -2.59 3.10 -7.90
CA ASN A 80 -1.24 3.44 -7.45
C ASN A 80 -0.90 2.83 -6.09
N LEU A 81 -1.81 2.11 -5.44
CA LEU A 81 -1.62 1.57 -4.10
C LEU A 81 -1.64 0.05 -4.10
N LEU A 82 -0.69 -0.57 -3.39
CA LEU A 82 -0.57 -2.02 -3.31
C LEU A 82 -0.20 -2.46 -1.88
N ALA A 83 -0.86 -3.50 -1.36
CA ALA A 83 -0.43 -4.14 -0.13
C ALA A 83 0.85 -4.95 -0.38
N VAL A 84 1.90 -4.69 0.41
CA VAL A 84 3.21 -5.34 0.26
C VAL A 84 3.82 -5.69 1.61
N SER A 85 4.80 -6.60 1.62
CA SER A 85 5.59 -6.87 2.83
C SER A 85 6.37 -5.63 3.30
N ALA A 86 6.25 -5.33 4.59
CA ALA A 86 6.77 -4.11 5.21
C ALA A 86 8.30 -4.05 5.23
N GLY A 87 8.99 -5.20 5.33
CA GLY A 87 10.45 -5.26 5.39
C GLY A 87 11.10 -4.75 4.10
N PRO A 88 10.85 -5.42 2.96
CA PRO A 88 11.31 -4.97 1.64
C PRO A 88 10.89 -3.53 1.32
N ASN A 89 9.62 -3.18 1.57
CA ASN A 89 9.11 -1.82 1.34
C ASN A 89 9.90 -0.74 2.10
N ARG A 90 10.18 -0.97 3.38
CA ARG A 90 10.96 -0.02 4.20
C ARG A 90 12.43 0.03 3.82
N SER A 91 12.98 -1.08 3.31
CA SER A 91 14.35 -1.10 2.77
C SER A 91 14.47 -0.31 1.47
N LYS A 92 13.41 -0.28 0.65
CA LYS A 92 13.31 0.50 -0.59
C LYS A 92 13.19 2.00 -0.34
N GLY A 93 12.47 2.41 0.72
CA GLY A 93 12.27 3.83 1.05
C GLY A 93 11.48 4.57 -0.03
N ASP A 94 11.83 5.85 -0.28
CA ASP A 94 11.19 6.69 -1.31
C ASP A 94 11.64 6.37 -2.76
N GLY A 95 12.44 5.32 -2.95
CA GLY A 95 12.87 4.84 -4.26
C GLY A 95 11.70 4.40 -5.13
N ASP A 96 11.78 4.67 -6.43
CA ASP A 96 10.77 4.26 -7.40
C ASP A 96 10.69 2.71 -7.48
N THR A 97 9.49 2.15 -7.64
CA THR A 97 9.32 0.69 -7.83
C THR A 97 9.99 0.18 -9.09
N ALA A 98 10.30 1.07 -10.04
CA ALA A 98 11.05 0.75 -11.25
C ALA A 98 12.53 0.43 -11.02
N THR A 99 13.07 0.62 -9.82
CA THR A 99 14.51 0.47 -9.52
C THR A 99 14.88 -0.73 -8.63
N TRP A 100 13.96 -1.67 -8.39
CA TRP A 100 14.21 -2.90 -7.62
C TRP A 100 14.23 -4.16 -8.48
#